data_AF-A0A7S2UY55-F1
#
_entry.id   AF-A0A7S2UY55-F1
#
_cell.length_a   1.000
_cell.length_b   1.000
_cell.length_c   1.000
_cell.angle_alpha   90.00
_cell.angle_beta   90.00
_cell.angle_gamma   90.00
#
_symmetry.space_group_name_H-M   'P 1'
#
loop_
_entity.id
_entity.type
_entity.pdbx_description
1 polymer ?
#
loop_
_entity_poly.entity_id
_entity_poly.type
_entity_poly.pdbx_seq_one_letter_code
_entity_poly.pdbx_strand_id
1 'polypeptide(L)'
;AWLKVAEGQNSLKKEWLLKGATALVVVAPCIWWIQSILPLPKLAYNASNAYLGFIPLLTYIFLRNLSPTLRGYYLHPLHNLGKVTLETYLMQHHIWLTSNAKTVLTLVPGMPKVNNMVCMIMYFWVSKQL
;
A
#
# COMPACT_ATOMS: atom_id res chain seq x y z
N ALA A 1 2.52 21.16 -15.32
CA ALA A 1 2.88 20.23 -14.23
C ALA A 1 4.38 20.36 -13.97
N TRP A 2 4.79 20.66 -12.74
CA TRP A 2 6.19 20.93 -12.39
C TRP A 2 7.13 19.77 -12.78
N LEU A 3 6.66 18.52 -12.80
CA LEU A 3 7.42 17.36 -13.31
C LEU A 3 7.93 17.54 -14.75
N LYS A 4 7.14 18.16 -15.64
CA LYS A 4 7.57 18.47 -17.01
C LYS A 4 8.63 19.57 -17.07
N VAL A 5 8.62 20.48 -16.08
CA VAL A 5 9.66 21.51 -15.92
C VAL A 5 10.96 20.88 -15.40
N ALA A 6 10.87 19.89 -14.52
CA ALA A 6 12.00 19.11 -14.05
C ALA A 6 12.63 18.26 -15.18
N GLU A 7 11.79 17.64 -16.01
CA GLU A 7 12.20 16.83 -17.18
C GLU A 7 12.76 17.68 -18.34
N GLY A 8 12.46 18.98 -18.40
CA GLY A 8 12.99 19.91 -19.40
C GLY A 8 14.39 20.47 -19.09
N GLN A 9 15.06 19.99 -18.04
CA GLN A 9 16.41 20.43 -17.67
C GLN A 9 17.48 19.74 -18.54
N ASN A 10 18.38 20.54 -19.13
CA ASN A 10 19.51 20.03 -19.94
C ASN A 10 20.54 19.19 -19.15
N SER A 11 20.50 19.16 -17.82
CA SER A 11 21.44 18.42 -16.98
C SER A 11 20.74 17.36 -16.14
N LEU A 12 21.04 16.09 -16.40
CA LEU A 12 20.51 14.94 -15.66
C LEU A 12 20.74 15.06 -14.14
N LYS A 13 21.89 15.59 -13.71
CA LYS A 13 22.20 15.76 -12.28
C LYS A 13 21.21 16.70 -11.59
N LYS A 14 20.85 17.81 -12.24
CA LYS A 14 19.91 18.81 -11.70
C LYS A 14 18.47 18.29 -11.70
N GLU A 15 18.08 17.54 -12.72
CA GLU A 15 16.77 16.87 -12.78
C GLU A 15 16.59 15.89 -11.61
N TRP A 16 17.56 14.99 -11.40
CA TRP A 16 17.49 14.00 -10.31
C TRP A 16 17.59 14.63 -8.93
N LEU A 17 18.35 15.72 -8.78
CA LEU A 17 18.38 16.51 -7.53
C LEU A 17 17.00 17.09 -7.20
N LEU A 18 16.32 17.69 -8.18
CA LEU A 18 15.00 18.29 -7.98
C LEU A 18 13.94 17.23 -7.66
N LYS A 19 13.94 16.11 -8.41
CA LYS A 19 13.07 14.95 -8.18
C LYS A 19 13.32 14.33 -6.80
N GLY A 20 14.59 14.17 -6.41
CA GLY A 20 14.98 13.64 -5.11
C GLY A 20 14.56 14.55 -3.95
N ALA A 21 14.78 15.86 -4.06
CA ALA A 21 14.40 16.84 -3.03
C ALA A 21 12.89 16.84 -2.78
N THR A 22 12.10 16.83 -3.85
CA THR A 22 10.64 16.77 -3.72
C THR A 22 10.13 15.41 -3.23
N ALA A 23 10.76 14.30 -3.63
CA ALA A 23 10.46 12.99 -3.09
C ALA A 23 10.72 12.91 -1.59
N LEU A 24 11.82 13.51 -1.08
CA LEU A 24 12.10 13.54 0.35
C LEU A 24 11.01 14.26 1.15
N VAL A 25 10.50 15.39 0.64
CA VAL A 25 9.42 16.15 1.30
C VAL A 25 8.12 15.34 1.39
N VAL A 26 7.82 14.51 0.39
CA VAL A 26 6.61 13.68 0.38
C VAL A 26 6.79 12.39 1.19
N VAL A 27 7.98 11.79 1.15
CA VAL A 27 8.28 10.52 1.84
C VAL A 27 8.43 10.71 3.35
N ALA A 28 8.99 11.83 3.81
CA ALA A 28 9.20 12.05 5.24
C ALA A 28 7.90 11.99 6.10
N PRO A 29 6.79 12.65 5.72
CA PRO A 29 5.49 12.48 6.38
C PRO A 29 4.96 11.05 6.33
N CYS A 30 5.23 10.32 5.25
CA CYS A 30 4.82 8.92 5.13
C CYS A 30 5.62 8.01 6.08
N ILE A 31 6.92 8.24 6.24
CA ILE A 31 7.75 7.51 7.21
C ILE A 31 7.25 7.79 8.63
N TRP A 32 7.00 9.06 8.95
CA TRP A 32 6.40 9.43 10.23
C TRP A 32 5.06 8.73 10.45
N TRP A 33 4.18 8.71 9.44
CA TRP A 33 2.90 8.01 9.51
C TRP A 33 3.07 6.50 9.78
N ILE A 34 4.03 5.84 9.11
CA ILE A 34 4.32 4.41 9.32
C ILE A 34 4.82 4.13 10.74
N GLN A 35 5.62 5.03 11.32
CA GLN A 35 6.18 4.83 12.66
C GLN A 35 5.22 5.25 13.77
N SER A 36 4.41 6.28 13.54
CA SER A 36 3.55 6.86 14.57
C SER A 36 2.13 6.34 14.50
N ILE A 37 1.55 6.14 13.31
CA ILE A 37 0.12 5.81 13.12
C ILE A 37 -0.12 4.31 12.93
N LEU A 38 0.69 3.64 12.11
CA LEU A 38 0.52 2.20 11.83
C LEU A 38 0.58 1.28 13.07
N PRO A 39 1.44 1.52 14.09
CA PRO A 39 1.53 0.61 15.25
C PRO A 39 0.48 0.88 16.33
N LEU A 40 -0.44 1.84 16.15
CA LEU A 40 -1.47 2.10 17.17
C LEU A 40 -2.40 0.90 17.37
N PRO A 41 -2.95 0.75 18.59
CA PRO A 41 -4.01 -0.22 18.83
C PRO A 41 -5.25 0.13 17.99
N LYS A 42 -5.98 -0.91 17.56
CA LYS A 42 -7.10 -0.85 16.59
C LYS A 42 -8.07 0.32 16.81
N LEU A 43 -8.45 0.60 18.06
CA LEU A 43 -9.39 1.67 18.38
C LEU A 43 -8.82 3.07 18.10
N ALA A 44 -7.58 3.32 18.51
CA ALA A 44 -6.91 4.60 18.29
C ALA A 44 -6.47 4.79 16.82
N TYR A 45 -6.11 3.68 16.15
CA TYR A 45 -5.86 3.68 14.71
C TYR A 45 -7.13 4.08 13.94
N ASN A 46 -8.28 3.49 14.24
CA ASN A 46 -9.53 3.78 13.52
C ASN A 46 -9.95 5.25 13.64
N ALA A 47 -9.71 5.89 14.79
CA ALA A 47 -10.02 7.30 14.99
C ALA A 47 -9.09 8.23 14.19
N SER A 48 -7.79 7.91 14.12
CA SER A 48 -6.78 8.74 13.48
C SER A 48 -6.66 8.50 11.97
N ASN A 49 -6.91 7.28 11.50
CA ASN A 49 -6.76 6.89 10.10
C ASN A 49 -7.73 7.64 9.17
N ALA A 50 -8.92 8.00 9.63
CA ALA A 50 -9.88 8.78 8.84
C ALA A 50 -9.29 10.13 8.38
N TYR A 51 -8.44 10.74 9.21
CA TYR A 51 -7.83 12.04 8.93
C TYR A 51 -6.44 11.90 8.29
N LEU A 52 -5.67 10.88 8.65
CA LEU A 52 -4.26 10.77 8.21
C LEU A 52 -4.04 9.76 7.08
N GLY A 53 -5.06 8.96 6.71
CA GLY A 53 -4.95 7.91 5.71
C GLY A 53 -4.66 8.40 4.28
N PHE A 54 -4.84 9.70 3.99
CA PHE A 54 -4.48 10.26 2.70
C PHE A 54 -2.95 10.41 2.51
N ILE A 55 -2.17 10.43 3.59
CA ILE A 55 -0.71 10.68 3.53
C ILE A 55 0.02 9.55 2.77
N PRO A 56 -0.18 8.25 3.10
CA PRO A 56 0.41 7.16 2.32
C PRO A 56 -0.10 7.13 0.88
N LEU A 57 -1.38 7.46 0.66
CA LEU A 57 -1.99 7.45 -0.68
C LEU A 57 -1.33 8.50 -1.60
N LEU A 58 -1.21 9.75 -1.15
CA LEU A 58 -0.56 10.80 -1.92
C LEU A 58 0.91 10.50 -2.17
N THR A 59 1.59 9.93 -1.18
CA THR A 59 2.99 9.49 -1.31
C THR A 59 3.16 8.44 -2.40
N TYR A 60 2.29 7.43 -2.41
CA TYR A 60 2.29 6.40 -3.45
C TYR A 60 2.02 6.99 -4.84
N ILE A 61 1.00 7.83 -4.99
CA ILE A 61 0.66 8.48 -6.26
C ILE A 61 1.83 9.32 -6.76
N PHE A 62 2.49 10.06 -5.87
CA PHE A 62 3.63 10.89 -6.20
C PHE A 62 4.81 10.06 -6.70
N LEU A 63 5.23 9.05 -5.94
CA LEU A 63 6.36 8.18 -6.29
C LEU A 63 6.12 7.44 -7.62
N ARG A 64 4.89 6.98 -7.85
CA ARG A 64 4.49 6.33 -9.10
C ARG A 64 4.55 7.26 -10.33
N ASN A 65 4.49 8.58 -10.12
CA ASN A 65 4.56 9.57 -11.19
C ASN A 65 5.92 10.28 -11.32
N LEU A 66 6.91 9.91 -10.49
CA LEU A 66 8.20 10.59 -10.36
C LEU A 66 9.05 10.53 -11.64
N SER A 67 8.94 9.44 -12.41
CA SER A 67 9.66 9.27 -13.67
C SER A 67 8.75 8.72 -14.78
N PRO A 68 9.08 8.99 -16.06
CA PRO A 68 8.34 8.46 -17.20
C PRO A 68 8.31 6.92 -17.22
N THR A 69 9.39 6.26 -16.78
CA THR A 69 9.45 4.80 -16.67
C THR A 69 8.48 4.29 -15.60
N LEU A 70 8.50 4.83 -14.38
CA LEU A 70 7.55 4.44 -13.33
C LEU A 70 6.09 4.73 -13.71
N ARG A 71 5.84 5.74 -14.55
CA ARG A 71 4.50 6.04 -15.08
C ARG A 71 4.02 4.99 -16.08
N GLY A 72 4.92 4.50 -16.93
CA GLY A 72 4.61 3.56 -18.02
C GLY A 72 4.51 2.10 -17.58
N TYR A 73 5.21 1.70 -16.52
CA TYR A 73 5.14 0.35 -15.99
C TYR A 73 4.10 0.23 -14.88
N TYR A 74 3.33 -0.85 -14.92
CA TYR A 74 2.44 -1.25 -13.83
C TYR A 74 2.71 -2.70 -13.46
N LEU A 75 2.51 -3.03 -12.19
CA LEU A 75 2.65 -4.39 -11.71
C LEU A 75 1.38 -5.17 -12.06
N HIS A 76 1.49 -6.15 -12.98
CA HIS A 76 0.38 -7.04 -13.35
C HIS A 76 -0.35 -7.69 -12.16
N PRO A 77 0.32 -8.12 -11.07
CA PRO A 77 -0.37 -8.63 -9.88
C PRO A 77 -1.27 -7.60 -9.21
N LEU A 78 -0.83 -6.34 -9.10
CA LEU A 78 -1.63 -5.24 -8.54
C LEU A 78 -2.81 -4.87 -9.45
N HIS A 79 -2.62 -4.95 -10.77
CA HIS A 79 -3.72 -4.78 -11.72
C HIS A 79 -4.78 -5.87 -11.57
N ASN A 80 -4.35 -7.13 -11.41
CA ASN A 80 -5.26 -8.24 -11.24
C ASN A 80 -5.94 -8.24 -9.87
N LEU A 81 -5.28 -7.76 -8.81
CA LEU A 81 -5.91 -7.53 -7.50
C LEU A 81 -7.07 -6.54 -7.59
N GLY A 82 -6.97 -5.50 -8.43
CA GLY A 82 -8.06 -4.55 -8.66
C GLY A 82 -9.27 -5.13 -9.42
N LYS A 83 -9.11 -6.30 -10.07
CA LYS A 83 -10.21 -7.01 -10.74
C LYS A 83 -10.94 -8.00 -9.83
N VAL A 84 -10.37 -8.31 -8.67
CA VAL A 84 -10.99 -9.16 -7.66
C VAL A 84 -12.21 -8.42 -7.10
N THR A 85 -13.38 -9.08 -7.12
CA THR A 85 -14.68 -8.45 -6.88
C THR A 85 -14.89 -8.10 -5.40
N LEU A 86 -15.87 -7.22 -5.14
CA LEU A 86 -16.35 -6.90 -3.78
C LEU A 86 -16.75 -8.17 -2.99
N GLU A 87 -17.20 -9.19 -3.71
CA GLU A 87 -17.62 -10.47 -3.14
C GLU A 87 -16.44 -11.23 -2.52
N THR A 88 -15.26 -11.22 -3.16
CA THR A 88 -14.07 -11.86 -2.61
C THR A 88 -13.57 -11.12 -1.35
N TYR A 89 -13.66 -9.78 -1.35
CA TYR A 89 -13.36 -8.96 -0.17
C TYR A 89 -14.27 -9.31 1.02
N LEU A 90 -15.57 -9.48 0.79
CA LEU A 90 -16.51 -9.89 1.84
C LEU A 90 -16.29 -11.34 2.28
N MET A 91 -15.91 -12.21 1.34
CA MET A 91 -15.62 -13.62 1.59
C MET A 91 -14.42 -13.81 2.53
N GLN A 92 -13.37 -13.01 2.43
CA GLN A 92 -12.22 -13.09 3.35
C GLN A 92 -12.65 -12.95 4.82
N HIS A 93 -13.69 -12.14 5.09
CA HIS A 93 -14.21 -11.91 6.44
C HIS A 93 -15.06 -13.07 6.94
N HIS A 94 -15.62 -13.88 6.05
CA HIS A 94 -16.42 -15.04 6.45
C HIS A 94 -15.56 -16.29 6.60
N ILE A 95 -14.55 -16.47 5.73
CA ILE A 95 -13.73 -17.67 5.76
C ILE A 95 -12.58 -17.53 6.78
N TRP A 96 -11.82 -16.42 6.79
CA TRP A 96 -10.58 -16.31 7.58
C TRP A 96 -10.71 -15.60 8.94
N LEU A 97 -11.85 -14.99 9.23
CA LEU A 97 -12.11 -14.35 10.51
C LEU A 97 -13.08 -15.21 11.33
N THR A 98 -12.52 -15.97 12.27
CA THR A 98 -13.33 -16.71 13.25
C THR A 98 -13.76 -15.77 14.39
N SER A 99 -14.88 -16.06 15.05
CA SER A 99 -15.40 -15.31 16.22
C SER A 99 -15.65 -13.82 15.93
N ASN A 100 -16.58 -13.50 15.02
CA ASN A 100 -17.02 -12.12 14.73
C ASN A 100 -15.87 -11.14 14.44
N ALA A 101 -14.93 -11.50 13.56
CA ALA A 101 -13.79 -10.65 13.19
C ALA A 101 -12.84 -10.27 14.34
N LYS A 102 -12.83 -11.05 15.44
CA LYS A 102 -11.92 -10.84 16.57
C LYS A 102 -10.66 -11.68 16.50
N THR A 103 -10.68 -12.81 15.79
CA THR A 103 -9.54 -13.72 15.68
C THR A 103 -9.26 -14.10 14.23
N VAL A 104 -7.98 -14.11 13.86
CA VAL A 104 -7.51 -14.56 12.54
C VAL A 104 -7.31 -16.07 12.59
N LEU A 105 -7.71 -16.78 11.54
CA LEU A 105 -7.43 -18.20 11.38
C LEU A 105 -5.93 -18.47 11.51
N THR A 106 -5.53 -19.23 12.54
CA THR A 106 -4.15 -19.64 12.79
C THR A 106 -3.90 -21.03 12.19
N LEU A 107 -3.31 -21.06 10.99
CA LEU A 107 -2.82 -22.26 10.31
C LEU A 107 -1.43 -22.68 10.83
N VAL A 108 -0.58 -21.71 11.17
CA VAL A 108 0.76 -21.95 11.73
C VAL A 108 0.83 -21.37 13.16
N PRO A 109 0.83 -22.21 14.21
CA PRO A 109 0.95 -21.74 15.58
C PRO A 109 2.35 -21.17 15.86
N GLY A 110 2.41 -20.08 16.65
CA GLY A 110 3.67 -19.46 17.11
C GLY A 110 4.25 -18.35 16.23
N MET A 111 3.79 -18.18 14.97
CA MET A 111 4.31 -17.16 14.05
C MET A 111 3.19 -16.35 13.37
N PRO A 112 2.65 -15.30 14.01
CA PRO A 112 1.48 -14.57 13.50
C PRO A 112 1.71 -13.88 12.14
N LYS A 113 2.93 -13.38 11.89
CA LYS A 113 3.28 -12.74 10.61
C LYS A 113 3.31 -13.73 9.44
N VAL A 114 3.89 -14.90 9.66
CA VAL A 114 3.97 -15.97 8.65
C VAL A 114 2.59 -16.53 8.38
N ASN A 115 1.80 -16.74 9.44
CA ASN A 115 0.41 -17.15 9.31
C ASN A 115 -0.40 -16.20 8.41
N ASN A 116 -0.28 -14.88 8.64
CA ASN A 116 -0.97 -13.89 7.81
C ASN A 116 -0.49 -13.91 6.35
N MET A 117 0.82 -14.09 6.11
CA MET A 117 1.37 -14.20 4.76
C MET A 117 0.83 -15.43 4.02
N VAL A 118 0.79 -16.60 4.67
CA VAL A 118 0.24 -17.84 4.11
C VAL A 118 -1.25 -17.67 3.80
N CYS A 119 -2.03 -17.08 4.71
CA CYS A 119 -3.45 -16.79 4.49
C CYS A 119 -3.68 -15.88 3.28
N MET A 120 -2.83 -14.86 3.08
CA MET A 120 -2.90 -13.98 1.91
C MET A 120 -2.60 -14.71 0.59
N ILE A 121 -1.60 -15.59 0.59
CA ILE A 121 -1.24 -16.38 -0.60
C ILE A 121 -2.39 -17.32 -0.98
N MET A 122 -2.95 -18.04 0.01
CA MET A 122 -4.09 -18.92 -0.24
C MET A 122 -5.32 -18.14 -0.71
N TYR A 123 -5.61 -16.98 -0.09
CA TYR A 123 -6.70 -16.11 -0.51
C TYR A 123 -6.57 -15.67 -1.97
N PHE A 124 -5.39 -15.20 -2.39
CA PHE A 124 -5.17 -14.76 -3.77
C PHE A 124 -5.32 -15.92 -4.77
N TRP A 125 -4.97 -17.13 -4.36
CA TRP A 125 -5.12 -18.31 -5.21
C TRP A 125 -6.58 -18.73 -5.36
N VAL A 126 -7.34 -18.79 -4.27
CA VAL A 126 -8.79 -19.09 -4.27
C VAL A 126 -9.56 -18.00 -5.04
N SER A 127 -9.21 -16.75 -4.83
CA SER A 127 -9.80 -15.59 -5.52
C SER A 127 -9.63 -15.60 -7.03
N LYS A 128 -8.63 -16.32 -7.56
CA LYS A 128 -8.42 -16.45 -9.01
C LYS A 128 -9.25 -17.58 -9.63
N GLN A 129 -9.76 -18.50 -8.81
CA GLN A 129 -10.52 -19.66 -9.26
C GLN A 129 -12.04 -19.44 -9.25
N LEU A 130 -12.49 -18.47 -8.44
CA LEU A 130 -13.85 -17.92 -8.44
C LEU A 130 -13.98 -16.81 -9.47
#